data_AF-I0Z3Y2-F1
#
_entry.id   AF-I0Z3Y2-F1
#
_cell.length_a   1.000
_cell.length_b   1.000
_cell.length_c   1.000
_cell.angle_alpha   90.00
_cell.angle_beta   90.00
_cell.angle_gamma   90.00
#
_symmetry.space_group_name_H-M   'P 1'
#
loop_
_entity.id
_entity.type
_entity.pdbx_description
1 polymer ?
#
loop_
_entity_poly.entity_id
_entity_poly.type
_entity_poly.pdbx_seq_one_letter_code
_entity_poly.pdbx_strand_id
1 'polypeptide(L)'
;MAICRLLRMRGVPILRQLHLEEALLRADSANYCIINEGTPDPAIVIGISGKPEALVHIGAAKAAGVQVIKRFTGGGTVVVDHNTTFSTLICNASDVEGVECYPRPVMQWSEGFYRPIFGPHGDFSLREHDYTFGERKFGGNAQAITKQRWLHHTSLLWDFDPENMALLKHPERVPEYRAGREHLDFVCRLKDFMARPAVTEGVVDALKHAGFQIEHVSLAEAEEVLQRPHLRNTKEIKL
;
A
#
# COMPACT_ATOMS: atom_id res chain seq x y z
N MET A 1 6.92 24.94 -6.37
CA MET A 1 6.95 23.47 -6.36
C MET A 1 6.72 23.02 -4.94
N ALA A 2 5.79 22.10 -4.72
CA ALA A 2 5.52 21.59 -3.38
C ALA A 2 6.66 20.66 -2.92
N ILE A 3 6.89 20.58 -1.62
CA ILE A 3 7.87 19.64 -1.04
C ILE A 3 7.16 18.32 -0.73
N CYS A 4 7.79 17.21 -1.08
CA CYS A 4 7.44 15.86 -0.65
C CYS A 4 8.56 15.28 0.21
N ARG A 5 8.21 14.92 1.44
CA ARG A 5 9.13 14.29 2.39
C ARG A 5 9.22 12.80 2.10
N LEU A 6 10.38 12.36 1.67
CA LEU A 6 10.67 10.97 1.32
C LEU A 6 11.24 10.22 2.53
N LEU A 7 10.49 9.22 2.99
CA LEU A 7 10.89 8.29 4.03
C LEU A 7 11.19 6.91 3.41
N ARG A 8 12.47 6.52 3.42
CA ARG A 8 12.92 5.20 2.97
C ARG A 8 13.16 4.30 4.18
N MET A 9 12.47 3.18 4.21
CA MET A 9 12.49 2.18 5.27
C MET A 9 12.82 0.81 4.70
N ARG A 10 13.39 -0.06 5.54
CA ARG A 10 13.63 -1.46 5.23
C ARG A 10 13.27 -2.29 6.45
N GLY A 11 12.37 -3.26 6.27
CA GLY A 11 11.97 -4.16 7.35
C GLY A 11 11.31 -3.46 8.53
N VAL A 12 10.61 -2.34 8.33
CA VAL A 12 9.83 -1.73 9.40
C VAL A 12 8.52 -2.54 9.59
N PRO A 13 8.13 -2.88 10.84
CA PRO A 13 6.88 -3.58 11.10
C PRO A 13 5.67 -2.86 10.48
N ILE A 14 4.83 -3.58 9.74
CA ILE A 14 3.72 -2.97 9.00
C ILE A 14 2.71 -2.28 9.92
N LEU A 15 2.51 -2.81 11.14
CA LEU A 15 1.68 -2.14 12.16
C LEU A 15 2.22 -0.74 12.50
N ARG A 16 3.53 -0.62 12.69
CA ARG A 16 4.21 0.66 12.98
C ARG A 16 4.11 1.63 11.81
N GLN A 17 4.31 1.14 10.57
CA GLN A 17 4.11 1.95 9.37
C GLN A 17 2.67 2.45 9.25
N LEU A 18 1.66 1.59 9.47
CA LEU A 18 0.25 1.98 9.37
C LEU A 18 -0.15 3.01 10.45
N HIS A 19 0.41 2.92 11.66
CA HIS A 19 0.25 3.96 12.68
C HIS A 19 0.84 5.30 12.24
N LEU A 20 2.05 5.27 11.67
CA LEU A 20 2.69 6.46 11.13
C LEU A 20 1.88 7.07 9.99
N GLU A 21 1.43 6.27 9.03
CA GLU A 21 0.58 6.70 7.91
C GLU A 21 -0.70 7.39 8.37
N GLU A 22 -1.41 6.80 9.35
CA GLU A 22 -2.63 7.38 9.90
C GLU A 22 -2.37 8.73 10.58
N ALA A 23 -1.26 8.84 11.33
CA ALA A 23 -0.89 10.06 12.03
C ALA A 23 -0.44 11.17 11.05
N LEU A 24 0.37 10.86 10.05
CA LEU A 24 0.81 11.81 9.01
C LEU A 24 -0.37 12.37 8.20
N LEU A 25 -1.35 11.51 7.87
CA LEU A 25 -2.56 11.94 7.17
C LEU A 25 -3.44 12.85 8.05
N ARG A 26 -3.58 12.54 9.34
CA ARG A 26 -4.58 13.20 10.22
C ARG A 26 -4.05 14.38 11.03
N ALA A 27 -2.75 14.42 11.35
CA ALA A 27 -2.15 15.38 12.29
C ALA A 27 -0.91 16.12 11.74
N ASP A 28 -0.58 15.93 10.47
CA ASP A 28 0.42 16.73 9.76
C ASP A 28 -0.21 17.55 8.62
N SER A 29 0.61 18.23 7.83
CA SER A 29 0.20 18.97 6.63
C SER A 29 1.19 18.85 5.47
N ALA A 30 2.39 18.30 5.67
CA ALA A 30 3.36 18.09 4.60
C ALA A 30 2.94 16.93 3.67
N ASN A 31 3.48 16.91 2.46
CA ASN A 31 3.35 15.75 1.58
C ASN A 31 4.41 14.71 1.98
N TYR A 32 4.06 13.43 1.90
CA TYR A 32 4.97 12.33 2.20
C TYR A 32 4.96 11.28 1.10
N CYS A 33 6.14 10.73 0.83
CA CYS A 33 6.29 9.46 0.14
C CYS A 33 7.00 8.49 1.08
N ILE A 34 6.38 7.35 1.36
CA ILE A 34 6.94 6.31 2.21
C ILE A 34 7.22 5.10 1.34
N ILE A 35 8.43 4.56 1.43
CA ILE A 35 8.79 3.29 0.81
C ILE A 35 9.30 2.38 1.92
N ASN A 36 8.73 1.19 2.05
CA ASN A 36 9.22 0.18 2.99
C ASN A 36 9.49 -1.12 2.25
N GLU A 37 10.74 -1.58 2.29
CA GLU A 37 11.15 -2.86 1.73
C GLU A 37 10.92 -3.97 2.76
N GLY A 38 9.76 -4.61 2.69
CA GLY A 38 9.40 -5.73 3.54
C GLY A 38 8.96 -5.34 4.94
N THR A 39 8.33 -6.29 5.61
CA THR A 39 8.08 -6.30 7.04
C THR A 39 8.67 -7.58 7.64
N PRO A 40 9.24 -7.57 8.86
CA PRO A 40 10.03 -8.68 9.34
C PRO A 40 9.17 -9.93 9.59
N ASP A 41 8.00 -9.74 10.19
CA ASP A 41 7.06 -10.80 10.53
C ASP A 41 5.87 -10.77 9.58
N PRO A 42 5.40 -11.94 9.06
CA PRO A 42 4.19 -12.00 8.28
C PRO A 42 2.98 -11.45 9.04
N ALA A 43 2.12 -10.73 8.33
CA ALA A 43 0.92 -10.14 8.89
C ALA A 43 -0.23 -10.18 7.88
N ILE A 44 -1.45 -10.40 8.38
CA ILE A 44 -2.68 -10.23 7.61
C ILE A 44 -3.23 -8.84 7.89
N VAL A 45 -3.40 -8.02 6.85
CA VAL A 45 -3.91 -6.66 6.97
C VAL A 45 -5.32 -6.58 6.37
N ILE A 46 -6.32 -6.41 7.23
CA ILE A 46 -7.73 -6.25 6.86
C ILE A 46 -8.12 -4.77 6.79
N GLY A 47 -8.99 -4.41 5.84
CA GLY A 47 -9.56 -3.06 5.74
C GLY A 47 -10.41 -2.71 6.98
N ILE A 48 -10.68 -1.41 7.17
CA ILE A 48 -11.36 -0.89 8.37
C ILE A 48 -12.73 -1.57 8.64
N SER A 49 -13.49 -1.87 7.58
CA SER A 49 -14.79 -2.54 7.66
C SER A 49 -14.71 -4.08 7.64
N GLY A 50 -13.51 -4.64 7.49
CA GLY A 50 -13.29 -6.09 7.41
C GLY A 50 -13.60 -6.82 8.71
N LYS A 51 -14.19 -8.00 8.60
CA LYS A 51 -14.45 -8.92 9.71
C LYS A 51 -13.48 -10.10 9.60
N PRO A 52 -12.56 -10.30 10.55
CA PRO A 52 -11.56 -11.37 10.48
C PRO A 52 -12.17 -12.75 10.19
N GLU A 53 -13.31 -13.05 10.81
CA GLU A 53 -13.98 -14.35 10.72
C GLU A 53 -14.48 -14.65 9.31
N ALA A 54 -14.77 -13.62 8.51
CA ALA A 54 -15.19 -13.75 7.12
C ALA A 54 -14.00 -13.82 6.15
N LEU A 55 -12.83 -13.31 6.55
CA LEU A 55 -11.71 -13.03 5.65
C LEU A 55 -10.48 -13.91 5.89
N VAL A 56 -10.36 -14.50 7.08
CA VAL A 56 -9.16 -15.20 7.55
C VAL A 56 -9.51 -16.59 8.06
N HIS A 57 -8.67 -17.57 7.75
CA HIS A 57 -8.67 -18.87 8.39
C HIS A 57 -8.05 -18.75 9.80
N ILE A 58 -8.84 -18.28 10.77
CA ILE A 58 -8.39 -17.91 12.13
C ILE A 58 -7.52 -18.97 12.80
N GLY A 59 -7.92 -20.25 12.74
CA GLY A 59 -7.15 -21.34 13.35
C GLY A 59 -5.76 -21.52 12.72
N ALA A 60 -5.69 -21.44 11.38
CA ALA A 60 -4.42 -21.54 10.66
C ALA A 60 -3.52 -20.32 10.93
N ALA A 61 -4.09 -19.11 10.93
CA ALA A 61 -3.36 -17.88 11.24
C ALA A 61 -2.75 -17.92 12.66
N LYS A 62 -3.51 -18.39 13.66
CA LYS A 62 -3.01 -18.60 15.03
C LYS A 62 -1.89 -19.63 15.08
N ALA A 63 -2.06 -20.78 14.42
CA ALA A 63 -1.06 -21.84 14.40
C ALA A 63 0.25 -21.39 13.74
N ALA A 64 0.15 -20.55 12.70
CA ALA A 64 1.29 -19.96 12.02
C ALA A 64 1.90 -18.74 12.75
N GLY A 65 1.31 -18.28 13.86
CA GLY A 65 1.78 -17.10 14.60
C GLY A 65 1.62 -15.78 13.84
N VAL A 66 0.75 -15.74 12.83
CA VAL A 66 0.56 -14.57 11.95
C VAL A 66 -0.42 -13.59 12.59
N GLN A 67 0.05 -12.37 12.84
CA GLN A 67 -0.78 -11.31 13.41
C GLN A 67 -1.86 -10.83 12.42
N VAL A 68 -2.99 -10.38 12.95
CA VAL A 68 -4.06 -9.76 12.15
C VAL A 68 -4.19 -8.30 12.53
N ILE A 69 -4.03 -7.41 11.55
CA ILE A 69 -4.06 -5.96 11.72
C ILE A 69 -5.26 -5.40 10.97
N LYS A 70 -6.07 -4.59 11.66
CA LYS A 70 -7.09 -3.77 11.01
C LYS A 70 -6.51 -2.39 10.71
N ARG A 71 -6.40 -2.03 9.43
CA ARG A 71 -5.91 -0.72 8.98
C ARG A 71 -7.03 0.32 8.95
N PHE A 72 -6.64 1.59 8.97
CA PHE A 72 -7.55 2.74 8.93
C PHE A 72 -8.17 3.04 7.55
N THR A 73 -7.65 2.45 6.47
CA THR A 73 -8.17 2.61 5.10
C THR A 73 -9.22 1.54 4.77
N GLY A 74 -10.02 1.80 3.73
CA GLY A 74 -10.96 0.82 3.18
C GLY A 74 -10.28 -0.25 2.33
N GLY A 75 -11.06 -1.04 1.59
CA GLY A 75 -10.56 -2.05 0.65
C GLY A 75 -10.42 -3.46 1.24
N GLY A 76 -9.82 -4.36 0.46
CA GLY A 76 -9.74 -5.80 0.76
C GLY A 76 -8.72 -6.19 1.82
N THR A 77 -8.42 -7.48 1.87
CA THR A 77 -7.46 -8.10 2.79
C THR A 77 -6.23 -8.54 2.03
N VAL A 78 -5.05 -8.35 2.62
CA VAL A 78 -3.77 -8.80 2.07
C VAL A 78 -2.96 -9.54 3.14
N VAL A 79 -2.09 -10.44 2.72
CA VAL A 79 -1.00 -10.96 3.55
C VAL A 79 0.28 -10.27 3.10
N VAL A 80 1.10 -9.85 4.06
CA VAL A 80 2.33 -9.11 3.81
C VAL A 80 3.46 -9.64 4.66
N ASP A 81 4.68 -9.55 4.15
CA ASP A 81 5.89 -10.14 4.74
C ASP A 81 7.16 -9.41 4.22
N HIS A 82 8.33 -10.03 4.38
CA HIS A 82 9.62 -9.51 3.91
C HIS A 82 9.72 -9.42 2.38
N ASN A 83 8.84 -10.12 1.67
CA ASN A 83 8.68 -10.12 0.22
C ASN A 83 7.50 -9.25 -0.25
N THR A 84 7.09 -8.29 0.56
CA THR A 84 6.19 -7.21 0.16
C THR A 84 6.96 -5.89 0.06
N THR A 85 6.78 -5.14 -1.01
CA THR A 85 7.26 -3.75 -1.10
C THR A 85 6.08 -2.81 -0.89
N PHE A 86 6.19 -1.90 0.06
CA PHE A 86 5.15 -0.90 0.33
C PHE A 86 5.51 0.44 -0.28
N SER A 87 4.53 1.12 -0.85
CA SER A 87 4.65 2.51 -1.30
C SER A 87 3.41 3.29 -0.86
N THR A 88 3.62 4.42 -0.19
CA THR A 88 2.53 5.28 0.28
C THR A 88 2.78 6.71 -0.18
N LEU A 89 1.77 7.35 -0.73
CA LEU A 89 1.74 8.77 -1.09
C LEU A 89 0.70 9.45 -0.22
N ILE A 90 1.11 10.52 0.47
CA ILE A 90 0.23 11.37 1.29
C ILE A 90 0.37 12.77 0.74
N CYS A 91 -0.70 13.31 0.14
CA CYS A 91 -0.63 14.57 -0.57
C CYS A 91 -1.76 15.53 -0.18
N ASN A 92 -1.47 16.83 -0.22
CA ASN A 92 -2.48 17.87 -0.28
C ASN A 92 -3.02 17.97 -1.71
N ALA A 93 -4.34 18.15 -1.85
CA ALA A 93 -4.98 18.31 -3.16
C ALA A 93 -4.43 19.53 -3.93
N SER A 94 -4.10 20.61 -3.23
CA SER A 94 -3.51 21.82 -3.83
C SER A 94 -2.14 21.59 -4.47
N ASP A 95 -1.44 20.54 -4.06
CA ASP A 95 -0.08 20.25 -4.48
C ASP A 95 -0.04 19.25 -5.65
N VAL A 96 -1.20 18.72 -6.06
CA VAL A 96 -1.34 17.75 -7.15
C VAL A 96 -2.43 18.21 -8.10
N GLU A 97 -2.01 18.84 -9.20
CA GLU A 97 -2.91 19.48 -10.16
C GLU A 97 -3.92 18.48 -10.76
N GLY A 98 -5.19 18.89 -10.81
CA GLY A 98 -6.26 18.12 -11.44
C GLY A 98 -6.73 16.88 -10.68
N VAL A 99 -6.25 16.65 -9.44
CA VAL A 99 -6.66 15.49 -8.63
C VAL A 99 -7.65 15.89 -7.55
N GLU A 100 -8.91 15.55 -7.76
CA GLU A 100 -9.93 15.71 -6.74
C GLU A 100 -9.72 14.73 -5.58
N CYS A 101 -10.07 15.14 -4.36
CA CYS A 101 -10.05 14.30 -3.15
C CYS A 101 -11.18 13.25 -3.14
N TYR A 102 -11.20 12.38 -4.15
CA TYR A 102 -12.07 11.22 -4.22
C TYR A 102 -11.27 9.96 -4.60
N PRO A 103 -11.74 8.76 -4.24
CA PRO A 103 -10.97 7.53 -4.48
C PRO A 103 -10.61 7.32 -5.96
N ARG A 104 -11.55 7.54 -6.88
CA ARG A 104 -11.35 7.28 -8.31
C ARG A 104 -10.32 8.22 -8.97
N PRO A 105 -10.41 9.56 -8.81
CA PRO A 105 -9.37 10.48 -9.29
C PRO A 105 -7.97 10.17 -8.73
N VAL A 106 -7.86 9.89 -7.43
CA VAL A 106 -6.57 9.52 -6.80
C VAL A 106 -6.00 8.24 -7.40
N MET A 107 -6.83 7.23 -7.60
CA MET A 107 -6.43 5.97 -8.25
C MET A 107 -5.95 6.20 -9.69
N GLN A 108 -6.69 6.97 -10.49
CA GLN A 108 -6.31 7.27 -11.88
C GLN A 108 -5.01 8.06 -11.97
N TRP A 109 -4.82 9.05 -11.09
CA TRP A 109 -3.57 9.78 -11.00
C TRP A 109 -2.42 8.85 -10.61
N SER A 110 -2.63 7.93 -9.66
CA SER A 110 -1.60 6.98 -9.23
C SER A 110 -1.16 6.06 -10.37
N GLU A 111 -2.07 5.67 -11.27
CA GLU A 111 -1.70 4.92 -12.48
C GLU A 111 -0.72 5.73 -13.35
N GLY A 112 -1.01 7.01 -13.59
CA GLY A 112 -0.09 7.91 -14.30
C GLY A 112 1.27 8.05 -13.58
N PHE A 113 1.26 8.17 -12.26
CA PHE A 113 2.46 8.26 -11.42
C PHE A 113 3.36 7.02 -11.54
N TYR A 114 2.78 5.82 -11.50
CA TYR A 114 3.53 4.57 -11.55
C TYR A 114 3.83 4.06 -12.97
N ARG A 115 3.17 4.60 -14.00
CA ARG A 115 3.36 4.15 -15.40
C ARG A 115 4.82 4.22 -15.88
N PRO A 116 5.62 5.28 -15.61
CA PRO A 116 7.03 5.31 -15.99
C PRO A 116 7.88 4.24 -15.29
N ILE A 117 7.42 3.73 -14.14
CA ILE A 117 8.15 2.75 -13.32
C ILE A 117 7.86 1.34 -13.80
N PHE A 118 6.58 1.01 -14.07
CA PHE A 118 6.17 -0.35 -14.39
C PHE A 118 5.96 -0.58 -15.90
N GLY A 119 5.57 0.43 -16.67
CA GLY A 119 5.32 0.33 -18.11
C GLY A 119 6.48 -0.22 -18.93
N PRO A 120 7.76 0.10 -18.64
CA PRO A 120 8.90 -0.49 -19.34
C PRO A 120 9.07 -2.00 -19.12
N HIS A 121 8.43 -2.58 -18.10
CA HIS A 121 8.61 -3.97 -17.67
C HIS A 121 7.41 -4.88 -18.00
N GLY A 122 6.31 -4.33 -18.51
CA GLY A 122 5.13 -5.09 -18.89
C GLY A 122 3.95 -4.21 -19.24
N ASP A 123 2.83 -4.85 -19.59
CA ASP A 123 1.56 -4.17 -19.89
C ASP A 123 0.92 -3.63 -18.60
N PHE A 124 1.47 -2.53 -18.07
CA PHE A 124 1.02 -1.93 -16.84
C PHE A 124 -0.33 -1.22 -17.00
N SER A 125 -1.30 -1.64 -16.20
CA SER A 125 -2.61 -0.99 -16.11
C SER A 125 -3.15 -0.96 -14.69
N LEU A 126 -4.00 0.02 -14.44
CA LEU A 126 -4.90 0.01 -13.29
C LEU A 126 -6.19 -0.73 -13.66
N ARG A 127 -6.53 -1.76 -12.87
CA ARG A 127 -7.80 -2.49 -12.99
C ARG A 127 -8.53 -2.50 -11.66
N GLU A 128 -9.65 -1.78 -11.62
CA GLU A 128 -10.39 -1.50 -10.38
C GLU A 128 -9.49 -0.82 -9.32
N HIS A 129 -8.96 -1.61 -8.37
CA HIS A 129 -8.06 -1.16 -7.31
C HIS A 129 -6.68 -1.81 -7.37
N ASP A 130 -6.38 -2.51 -8.46
CA ASP A 130 -5.22 -3.37 -8.60
C ASP A 130 -4.28 -2.87 -9.69
N TYR A 131 -2.98 -2.94 -9.41
CA TYR A 131 -1.94 -2.77 -10.43
C TYR A 131 -1.64 -4.12 -11.05
N THR A 132 -1.66 -4.16 -12.38
CA THR A 132 -1.53 -5.41 -13.13
C THR A 132 -0.50 -5.30 -14.24
N PHE A 133 0.12 -6.44 -14.58
CA PHE A 133 0.77 -6.66 -15.86
C PHE A 133 -0.13 -7.54 -16.71
N GLY A 134 -0.76 -6.94 -17.72
CA GLY A 134 -1.87 -7.51 -18.46
C GLY A 134 -2.99 -7.90 -17.49
N GLU A 135 -3.30 -9.19 -17.45
CA GLU A 135 -4.36 -9.77 -16.63
C GLU A 135 -3.90 -10.19 -15.22
N ARG A 136 -2.61 -10.04 -14.87
CA ARG A 136 -2.07 -10.54 -13.59
C ARG A 136 -1.77 -9.41 -12.62
N LYS A 137 -2.35 -9.50 -11.41
CA LYS A 137 -2.17 -8.54 -10.33
C LYS A 137 -0.80 -8.67 -9.68
N PHE A 138 -0.12 -7.54 -9.49
CA PHE A 138 1.08 -7.46 -8.66
C PHE A 138 0.99 -6.37 -7.58
N GLY A 139 -0.01 -5.50 -7.62
CA GLY A 139 -0.20 -4.45 -6.60
C GLY A 139 -1.66 -4.33 -6.17
N GLY A 140 -1.88 -4.12 -4.87
CA GLY A 140 -3.19 -3.81 -4.31
C GLY A 140 -3.18 -2.44 -3.65
N ASN A 141 -4.19 -1.63 -3.94
CA ASN A 141 -4.27 -0.23 -3.50
C ASN A 141 -5.41 0.01 -2.52
N ALA A 142 -5.23 0.97 -1.62
CA ALA A 142 -6.30 1.52 -0.80
C ALA A 142 -6.04 2.99 -0.45
N GLN A 143 -7.13 3.75 -0.25
CA GLN A 143 -7.07 5.18 0.01
C GLN A 143 -7.75 5.56 1.33
N ALA A 144 -7.31 6.67 1.90
CA ALA A 144 -8.04 7.43 2.90
C ALA A 144 -7.98 8.92 2.56
N ILE A 145 -9.08 9.64 2.82
CA ILE A 145 -9.23 11.03 2.42
C ILE A 145 -9.73 11.82 3.63
N THR A 146 -9.12 12.98 3.87
CA THR A 146 -9.50 13.92 4.91
C THR A 146 -9.49 15.34 4.37
N LYS A 147 -10.70 15.90 4.17
CA LYS A 147 -10.90 17.25 3.62
C LYS A 147 -10.16 17.43 2.28
N GLN A 148 -9.02 18.13 2.30
CA GLN A 148 -8.19 18.48 1.15
C GLN A 148 -6.88 17.68 1.10
N ARG A 149 -6.83 16.53 1.78
CA ARG A 149 -5.67 15.64 1.81
C ARG A 149 -6.10 14.21 1.56
N TRP A 150 -5.25 13.46 0.88
CA TRP A 150 -5.49 12.07 0.59
C TRP A 150 -4.21 11.25 0.82
N LEU A 151 -4.43 9.98 1.12
CA LEU A 151 -3.42 8.95 1.21
C LEU A 151 -3.77 7.87 0.22
N HIS A 152 -2.77 7.42 -0.53
CA HIS A 152 -2.82 6.25 -1.39
C HIS A 152 -1.67 5.34 -0.99
N HIS A 153 -1.98 4.13 -0.51
CA HIS A 153 -0.95 3.13 -0.24
C HIS A 153 -1.12 1.88 -1.08
N THR A 154 0.02 1.27 -1.38
CA THR A 154 0.15 0.14 -2.28
C THR A 154 0.99 -0.93 -1.60
N SER A 155 0.47 -2.16 -1.57
CA SER A 155 1.29 -3.36 -1.33
C SER A 155 1.65 -3.99 -2.67
N LEU A 156 2.94 -4.06 -2.98
CA LEU A 156 3.47 -4.69 -4.18
C LEU A 156 3.97 -6.10 -3.85
N LEU A 157 3.48 -7.08 -4.59
CA LEU A 157 3.82 -8.50 -4.47
C LEU A 157 5.21 -8.76 -5.04
N TRP A 158 6.26 -8.59 -4.24
CA TRP A 158 7.63 -8.80 -4.71
C TRP A 158 7.89 -10.28 -5.02
N ASP A 159 7.67 -11.14 -4.03
CA ASP A 159 7.88 -12.59 -4.10
C ASP A 159 6.99 -13.31 -3.08
N PHE A 160 5.68 -13.25 -3.30
CA PHE A 160 4.72 -13.76 -2.33
C PHE A 160 4.90 -15.27 -2.06
N ASP A 161 4.62 -15.65 -0.82
CA ASP A 161 4.56 -17.04 -0.37
C ASP A 161 3.12 -17.59 -0.49
N PRO A 162 2.89 -18.65 -1.29
CA PRO A 162 1.58 -19.30 -1.39
C PRO A 162 1.02 -19.82 -0.05
N GLU A 163 1.85 -20.25 0.90
CA GLU A 163 1.42 -20.74 2.21
C GLU A 163 0.81 -19.60 3.04
N ASN A 164 1.44 -18.43 3.02
CA ASN A 164 0.91 -17.22 3.63
C ASN A 164 -0.41 -16.80 2.97
N MET A 165 -0.50 -16.86 1.64
CA MET A 165 -1.73 -16.51 0.93
C MET A 165 -2.90 -17.45 1.26
N ALA A 166 -2.63 -18.72 1.54
CA ALA A 166 -3.63 -19.72 1.93
C ALA A 166 -4.26 -19.43 3.32
N LEU A 167 -3.72 -18.49 4.09
CA LEU A 167 -4.33 -18.04 5.35
C LEU A 167 -5.61 -17.21 5.11
N LEU A 168 -5.81 -16.69 3.91
CA LEU A 168 -6.99 -15.91 3.54
C LEU A 168 -8.10 -16.79 3.00
N LYS A 169 -9.33 -16.47 3.40
CA LYS A 169 -10.52 -17.05 2.79
C LYS A 169 -10.73 -16.48 1.40
N HIS A 170 -11.43 -17.22 0.54
CA HIS A 170 -11.88 -16.66 -0.72
C HIS A 170 -12.80 -15.45 -0.45
N PRO A 171 -12.52 -14.27 -1.04
CA PRO A 171 -13.32 -13.09 -0.76
C PRO A 171 -14.72 -13.23 -1.39
N GLU A 172 -15.74 -12.67 -0.73
CA GLU A 172 -17.12 -12.63 -1.23
C GLU A 172 -17.24 -11.81 -2.53
N ARG A 173 -16.36 -10.81 -2.69
CA ARG A 173 -16.25 -9.98 -3.90
C ARG A 173 -14.86 -10.14 -4.49
N VAL A 174 -14.81 -10.59 -5.74
CA VAL A 174 -13.61 -10.63 -6.56
C VAL A 174 -13.75 -9.63 -7.71
N PRO A 175 -12.66 -9.05 -8.20
CA PRO A 175 -12.71 -8.19 -9.37
C PRO A 175 -13.15 -8.98 -10.60
N GLU A 176 -13.90 -8.35 -11.49
CA GLU A 176 -14.52 -9.02 -12.66
C GLU A 176 -13.45 -9.62 -13.57
N TYR A 177 -12.35 -8.89 -13.77
CA TYR A 177 -11.23 -9.31 -14.61
C TYR A 177 -10.44 -10.51 -14.05
N ARG A 178 -10.69 -10.93 -12.79
CA ARG A 178 -10.16 -12.22 -12.31
C ARG A 178 -10.67 -13.36 -13.18
N ALA A 179 -11.87 -13.25 -13.75
CA ALA A 179 -12.43 -14.19 -14.70
C ALA A 179 -12.41 -15.65 -14.21
N GLY A 180 -12.66 -15.85 -12.91
CA GLY A 180 -12.68 -17.17 -12.28
C GLY A 180 -11.31 -17.85 -12.14
N ARG A 181 -10.20 -17.18 -12.47
CA ARG A 181 -8.85 -17.76 -12.33
C ARG A 181 -8.51 -18.07 -10.87
N GLU A 182 -7.80 -19.18 -10.71
CA GLU A 182 -7.19 -19.54 -9.44
C GLU A 182 -6.17 -18.47 -9.01
N HIS A 183 -5.90 -18.41 -7.71
CA HIS A 183 -5.13 -17.30 -7.14
C HIS A 183 -3.76 -17.15 -7.81
N LEU A 184 -3.03 -18.25 -8.00
CA LEU A 184 -1.68 -18.25 -8.59
C LEU A 184 -1.66 -17.88 -10.08
N ASP A 185 -2.76 -18.07 -10.80
CA ASP A 185 -2.92 -17.64 -12.19
C ASP A 185 -3.39 -16.18 -12.30
N PHE A 186 -3.91 -15.64 -11.20
CA PHE A 186 -4.42 -14.27 -11.10
C PHE A 186 -3.35 -13.27 -10.68
N VAL A 187 -2.35 -13.68 -9.89
CA VAL A 187 -1.27 -12.80 -9.43
C VAL A 187 0.05 -13.08 -10.14
N CYS A 188 0.98 -12.13 -10.09
CA CYS A 188 2.37 -12.36 -10.47
C CYS A 188 3.35 -11.73 -9.47
N ARG A 189 4.60 -12.21 -9.50
CA ARG A 189 5.69 -11.70 -8.66
C ARG A 189 6.42 -10.61 -9.39
N LEU A 190 6.63 -9.47 -8.74
CA LEU A 190 7.30 -8.33 -9.37
C LEU A 190 8.79 -8.61 -9.64
N LYS A 191 9.43 -9.48 -8.85
CA LYS A 191 10.83 -9.92 -9.05
C LYS A 191 11.09 -10.57 -10.41
N ASP A 192 10.05 -11.11 -11.05
CA ASP A 192 10.17 -11.79 -12.35
C ASP A 192 10.26 -10.79 -13.52
N PHE A 193 10.01 -9.50 -13.26
CA PHE A 193 9.96 -8.44 -14.27
C PHE A 193 11.00 -7.34 -14.05
N MET A 194 11.39 -7.09 -12.81
CA MET A 194 12.29 -5.99 -12.46
C MET A 194 13.08 -6.24 -11.17
N ALA A 195 14.08 -5.40 -10.91
CA ALA A 195 14.85 -5.40 -9.66
C ALA A 195 14.25 -4.43 -8.62
N ARG A 196 14.36 -4.76 -7.32
CA ARG A 196 13.71 -3.99 -6.25
C ARG A 196 14.16 -2.53 -6.20
N PRO A 197 15.46 -2.21 -6.38
CA PRO A 197 15.93 -0.83 -6.44
C PRO A 197 15.26 0.01 -7.52
N ALA A 198 14.92 -0.57 -8.68
CA ALA A 198 14.26 0.13 -9.78
C ALA A 198 12.88 0.69 -9.39
N VAL A 199 12.17 0.03 -8.45
CA VAL A 199 10.94 0.59 -7.87
C VAL A 199 11.26 1.82 -7.02
N THR A 200 12.25 1.70 -6.13
CA THR A 200 12.57 2.77 -5.16
C THR A 200 13.18 4.01 -5.81
N GLU A 201 13.95 3.84 -6.88
CA GLU A 201 14.54 4.89 -7.70
C GLU A 201 13.47 5.49 -8.62
N GLY A 202 12.67 4.63 -9.27
CA GLY A 202 11.56 5.06 -10.11
C GLY A 202 10.54 5.92 -9.38
N VAL A 203 10.24 5.64 -8.10
CA VAL A 203 9.35 6.49 -7.28
C VAL A 203 9.94 7.88 -7.06
N VAL A 204 11.26 7.99 -6.86
CA VAL A 204 11.94 9.29 -6.71
C VAL A 204 11.84 10.10 -7.98
N ASP A 205 12.04 9.48 -9.13
CA ASP A 205 11.95 10.17 -10.41
C ASP A 205 10.50 10.52 -10.76
N ALA A 206 9.53 9.66 -10.44
CA ALA A 206 8.11 9.94 -10.59
C ALA A 206 7.65 11.12 -9.73
N LEU A 207 8.15 11.25 -8.49
CA LEU A 207 7.88 12.42 -7.64
C LEU A 207 8.38 13.73 -8.29
N LYS A 208 9.60 13.73 -8.84
CA LYS A 208 10.14 14.90 -9.54
C LYS A 208 9.32 15.26 -10.78
N HIS A 209 8.93 14.26 -11.57
CA HIS A 209 8.07 14.47 -12.75
C HIS A 209 6.68 15.00 -12.38
N ALA A 210 6.16 14.60 -11.21
CA ALA A 210 4.94 15.14 -10.64
C ALA A 210 5.09 16.56 -10.05
N GLY A 211 6.27 17.18 -10.17
CA GLY A 211 6.51 18.57 -9.74
C GLY A 211 6.91 18.76 -8.29
N PHE A 212 7.22 17.67 -7.57
CA PHE A 212 7.68 17.75 -6.18
C PHE A 212 9.18 18.00 -6.07
N GLN A 213 9.56 18.85 -5.11
CA GLN A 213 10.91 18.87 -4.56
C GLN A 213 10.99 17.81 -3.44
N ILE A 214 12.10 17.07 -3.40
CA ILE A 214 12.25 15.95 -2.46
C ILE A 214 13.09 16.39 -1.27
N GLU A 215 12.54 16.19 -0.08
CA GLU A 215 13.23 16.35 1.20
C GLU A 215 13.33 14.98 1.87
N HIS A 216 14.53 14.52 2.20
CA HIS A 216 14.70 13.24 2.89
C HIS A 216 14.42 13.42 4.38
N VAL A 217 13.60 12.53 4.96
CA VAL A 217 13.29 12.53 6.39
C VAL A 217 13.59 11.16 6.99
N SER A 218 14.12 11.14 8.21
CA SER A 218 14.33 9.91 8.96
C SER A 218 13.02 9.38 9.56
N LEU A 219 13.00 8.10 9.91
CA LEU A 219 11.85 7.51 10.61
C LEU A 219 11.61 8.20 11.96
N ALA A 220 12.67 8.53 12.69
CA ALA A 220 12.57 9.18 13.99
C ALA A 220 11.88 10.55 13.92
N GLU A 221 12.28 11.38 12.94
CA GLU A 221 11.66 12.70 12.71
C GLU A 221 10.20 12.56 12.26
N ALA A 222 9.90 11.62 11.35
CA ALA A 222 8.53 11.39 10.90
C ALA A 222 7.61 10.95 12.06
N GLU A 223 8.13 10.16 13.00
CA GLU A 223 7.39 9.63 14.15
C GLU A 223 7.07 10.65 15.24
N GLU A 224 7.67 11.85 15.22
CA GLU A 224 7.28 12.93 16.11
C GLU A 224 5.78 13.25 16.01
N VAL A 225 5.19 13.06 14.82
CA VAL A 225 3.76 13.25 14.58
C VAL A 225 2.88 12.34 15.44
N LEU A 226 3.38 11.17 15.87
CA LEU A 226 2.61 10.20 16.66
C LEU A 226 2.19 10.76 18.02
N GLN A 227 2.93 11.75 18.53
CA GLN A 227 2.62 12.45 19.79
C GLN A 227 1.47 13.45 19.65
N ARG A 228 1.11 13.85 18.43
CA ARG A 228 0.02 14.80 18.18
C ARG A 228 -1.34 14.09 18.32
N PRO A 229 -2.39 14.76 18.83
CA PRO A 229 -3.73 14.18 18.88
C PRO A 229 -4.28 13.85 17.48
N HIS A 230 -4.72 12.61 17.29
CA HIS A 230 -5.39 12.15 16.07
C HIS A 230 -6.27 10.92 16.36
N LEU A 231 -7.17 10.60 15.44
CA LEU A 231 -7.91 9.33 15.48
C LEU A 231 -6.96 8.17 15.16
N ARG A 232 -7.00 7.12 15.98
CA ARG A 232 -6.18 5.91 15.84
C ARG A 232 -7.08 4.70 15.58
N ASN A 233 -7.39 4.44 14.32
CA ASN A 233 -8.24 3.30 13.92
C ASN A 233 -7.41 2.05 13.64
N THR A 234 -6.14 2.23 13.28
CA THR A 234 -5.21 1.13 13.05
C THR A 234 -4.93 0.39 14.35
N LYS A 235 -5.15 -0.92 14.36
CA LYS A 235 -4.91 -1.75 15.53
C LYS A 235 -4.70 -3.20 15.17
N GLU A 236 -3.93 -3.89 16.01
CA GLU A 236 -3.92 -5.34 16.03
C GLU A 236 -5.27 -5.88 16.52
N ILE A 237 -5.72 -6.98 15.92
CA ILE A 237 -6.91 -7.71 16.30
C ILE A 237 -6.47 -8.98 17.03
N LYS A 238 -6.91 -9.13 18.27
CA LYS A 238 -6.72 -10.37 19.01
C LYS A 238 -7.64 -11.43 18.44
N LEU A 239 -7.03 -12.46 17.84
CA LEU A 239 -7.73 -13.62 17.29
C LEU A 239 -8.22 -14.57 18.37
#